data_AF-A0A972X3A7-F1
#
_entry.id   AF-A0A972X3A7-F1
#
_cell.length_a   1.000
_cell.length_b   1.000
_cell.length_c   1.000
_cell.angle_alpha   90.00
_cell.angle_beta   90.00
_cell.angle_gamma   90.00
#
_symmetry.space_group_name_H-M   'P 1'
#
loop_
_entity.id
_entity.type
_entity.pdbx_description
1 polymer ?
#
loop_
_entity_poly.entity_id
_entity_poly.type
_entity_poly.pdbx_seq_one_letter_code
_entity_poly.pdbx_strand_id
1 'polypeptide(L)'
;MLELYSKLLKQKLTLSCLFSAFIVSTLCFFFFPRWETNDDVFMSMIAHGFGAMEKGSPNLFFSNVLWGYIVRAIPSIGGVLGYSIATLLAVFLGVWSIVYFLLYLNVGYLCAFLIGSLISIRPILFPQFTITAGLLSVASLIGFYVCFKNESKVLLIVSFILLFLAYLIRKEELILIFGVGIPLIFVSFIRCRKFQKPFLLLLLIAIPSIEMIDRFSYQDQNWTYIKDFLKGIGPIVDSGKGAVLKKESQLLKEFQFSVNDISLVENWFFGDPEIVAPRKLINMLSAIRQDNSLSIKWGLDALRGLKKMNPLFGLSVILFFVFLNIRLSIMWAMLV
;
A
#
# COMPACT_ATOMS: atom_id res chain seq x y z
N MET A 1 14.11 27.46 28.70
CA MET A 1 12.87 27.08 27.97
C MET A 1 13.16 26.38 26.64
N LEU A 2 13.89 26.99 25.70
CA LEU A 2 14.23 26.38 24.40
C LEU A 2 15.03 25.07 24.52
N GLU A 3 15.98 25.01 25.45
CA GLU A 3 16.82 23.82 25.67
C GLU A 3 16.02 22.63 26.22
N LEU A 4 15.13 22.88 27.20
CA LEU A 4 14.24 21.85 27.75
C LEU A 4 13.28 21.31 26.68
N TYR A 5 12.72 22.19 25.86
CA TYR A 5 11.85 21.80 24.75
C TYR A 5 12.59 20.95 23.71
N SER A 6 13.81 21.35 23.33
CA SER A 6 14.68 20.56 22.45
C SER A 6 14.99 19.18 23.02
N LYS A 7 15.29 19.09 24.32
CA LYS A 7 15.54 17.81 25.01
C LYS A 7 14.31 16.89 24.99
N LEU A 8 13.12 17.43 25.23
CA LEU A 8 11.87 16.66 25.19
C LEU A 8 11.56 16.15 23.77
N LEU A 9 11.81 16.96 22.74
CA LEU A 9 11.63 16.52 21.34
C LEU A 9 12.59 15.39 20.96
N LYS A 10 13.86 15.50 21.34
CA LYS A 10 14.85 14.43 21.14
C LYS A 10 14.42 13.15 21.85
N GLN A 11 13.93 13.27 23.10
CA GLN A 11 13.43 12.12 23.85
C GLN A 11 12.25 11.44 23.14
N LYS A 12 11.25 12.20 22.67
CA LYS A 12 10.10 11.64 21.92
C LYS A 12 10.54 10.95 20.63
N LEU A 13 11.51 11.52 19.92
CA LEU A 13 12.09 10.94 18.70
C LEU A 13 12.80 9.61 18.99
N THR A 14 13.66 9.59 20.01
CA THR A 14 14.39 8.37 20.40
C THR A 14 13.44 7.29 20.90
N LEU A 15 12.48 7.62 21.76
CA LEU A 15 11.53 6.65 22.30
C LEU A 15 10.65 6.03 21.21
N SER A 16 10.11 6.83 20.30
CA SER A 16 9.31 6.33 19.17
C SER A 16 10.12 5.44 18.23
N CYS A 17 11.39 5.78 17.98
CA CYS A 17 12.29 4.97 17.16
C CYS A 17 12.60 3.62 17.85
N LEU A 18 13.02 3.65 19.12
CA LEU A 18 13.31 2.44 19.90
C LEU A 18 12.09 1.53 20.01
N PHE A 19 10.90 2.10 20.28
CA PHE A 19 9.66 1.34 20.32
C PHE A 19 9.37 0.64 18.98
N SER A 20 9.48 1.37 17.87
CA SER A 20 9.19 0.84 16.53
C SER A 20 10.21 -0.22 16.11
N ALA A 21 11.48 -0.03 16.48
CA ALA A 21 12.54 -1.01 16.23
C ALA A 21 12.33 -2.26 17.08
N PHE A 22 11.97 -2.09 18.35
CA PHE A 22 11.67 -3.18 19.27
C PHE A 22 10.50 -4.03 18.77
N ILE A 23 9.38 -3.43 18.37
CA ILE A 23 8.22 -4.19 17.92
C ILE A 23 8.48 -4.94 16.61
N VAL A 24 9.11 -4.29 15.62
CA VAL A 24 9.47 -4.95 14.34
C VAL A 24 10.43 -6.10 14.60
N SER A 25 11.49 -5.87 15.37
CA SER A 25 12.50 -6.90 15.65
C SER A 25 11.90 -8.06 16.44
N THR A 26 11.08 -7.77 17.45
CA THR A 26 10.42 -8.79 18.28
C THR A 26 9.49 -9.65 17.43
N LEU A 27 8.64 -9.04 16.61
CA LEU A 27 7.71 -9.79 15.76
C LEU A 27 8.44 -10.61 14.69
N CYS A 28 9.46 -10.05 14.04
CA CYS A 28 10.27 -10.80 13.07
C CYS A 28 11.15 -11.88 13.70
N PHE A 29 11.46 -11.80 14.99
CA PHE A 29 12.22 -12.82 15.71
C PHE A 29 11.33 -13.99 16.16
N PHE A 30 10.15 -13.70 16.72
CA PHE A 30 9.25 -14.74 17.23
C PHE A 30 8.33 -15.35 16.17
N PHE A 31 8.07 -14.62 15.08
CA PHE A 31 7.21 -15.06 14.01
C PHE A 31 7.96 -15.02 12.68
N PHE A 32 7.44 -15.75 11.70
CA PHE A 32 7.96 -15.76 10.34
C PHE A 32 7.01 -14.93 9.47
N PRO A 33 7.33 -13.65 9.14
CA PRO A 33 6.49 -12.85 8.27
C PRO A 33 6.26 -13.53 6.92
N ARG A 34 5.04 -13.42 6.40
CA ARG A 34 4.64 -13.97 5.10
C ARG A 34 3.82 -12.93 4.37
N TRP A 35 4.02 -12.74 3.08
CA TRP A 35 3.21 -11.78 2.32
C TRP A 35 1.72 -12.08 2.46
N GLU A 36 0.93 -11.02 2.62
CA GLU A 36 -0.52 -11.16 2.82
C GLU A 36 -1.23 -11.63 1.54
N THR A 37 -0.77 -11.16 0.37
CA THR A 37 -1.31 -11.51 -0.93
C THR A 37 -0.19 -11.89 -1.90
N ASN A 38 -0.58 -12.54 -2.99
CA ASN A 38 0.36 -12.93 -4.05
C ASN A 38 0.84 -11.74 -4.88
N ASP A 39 0.24 -10.56 -4.74
CA ASP A 39 0.69 -9.35 -5.45
C ASP A 39 2.11 -8.96 -5.04
N ASP A 40 2.42 -8.99 -3.75
CA ASP A 40 3.76 -8.70 -3.22
C ASP A 40 4.77 -9.77 -3.66
N VAL A 41 4.36 -11.05 -3.70
CA VAL A 41 5.16 -12.15 -4.25
C VAL A 41 5.54 -11.83 -5.70
N PHE A 42 4.55 -11.44 -6.50
CA PHE A 42 4.74 -11.15 -7.92
C PHE A 42 5.59 -9.91 -8.17
N MET A 43 5.39 -8.84 -7.40
CA MET A 43 6.26 -7.67 -7.47
C MET A 43 7.69 -8.03 -7.07
N SER A 44 7.89 -8.94 -6.12
CA SER A 44 9.21 -9.47 -5.76
C SER A 44 9.84 -10.29 -6.90
N MET A 45 9.06 -11.15 -7.57
CA MET A 45 9.46 -11.88 -8.78
C MET A 45 9.94 -10.92 -9.88
N ILE A 46 9.19 -9.84 -10.14
CA ILE A 46 9.57 -8.82 -11.11
C ILE A 46 10.83 -8.07 -10.66
N ALA A 47 10.91 -7.62 -9.41
CA ALA A 47 12.04 -6.84 -8.91
C ALA A 47 13.37 -7.61 -9.03
N HIS A 48 13.36 -8.89 -8.66
CA HIS A 48 14.58 -9.69 -8.49
C HIS A 48 14.82 -10.71 -9.61
N GLY A 49 13.86 -10.94 -10.49
CA GLY A 49 14.03 -11.84 -11.65
C GLY A 49 14.01 -13.31 -11.25
N PHE A 50 12.88 -13.80 -10.75
CA PHE A 50 12.64 -15.22 -10.54
C PHE A 50 11.15 -15.54 -10.77
N GLY A 51 10.79 -16.83 -10.76
CA GLY A 51 9.40 -17.26 -10.97
C GLY A 51 8.94 -16.97 -12.39
N ALA A 52 7.98 -16.05 -12.58
CA ALA A 52 7.51 -15.62 -13.89
C ALA A 52 8.53 -14.81 -14.72
N MET A 53 9.64 -14.40 -14.09
CA MET A 53 10.55 -13.43 -14.66
C MET A 53 11.97 -14.00 -14.72
N GLU A 54 12.57 -14.00 -15.91
CA GLU A 54 13.97 -14.42 -16.08
C GLU A 54 14.97 -13.35 -15.60
N LYS A 55 14.58 -12.06 -15.69
CA LYS A 55 15.42 -10.92 -15.32
C LYS A 55 14.65 -9.93 -14.46
N GLY A 56 15.34 -9.36 -13.48
CA GLY A 56 14.79 -8.34 -12.59
C GLY A 56 14.56 -7.00 -13.30
N SER A 57 13.45 -6.34 -13.00
CA SER A 57 13.00 -5.08 -13.59
C SER A 57 12.54 -4.10 -12.51
N PRO A 58 12.79 -2.78 -12.65
CA PRO A 58 12.25 -1.78 -11.73
C PRO A 58 10.78 -1.42 -12.02
N ASN A 59 10.21 -1.86 -13.15
CA ASN A 59 8.82 -1.60 -13.47
C ASN A 59 7.93 -2.58 -12.69
N LEU A 60 7.28 -2.12 -11.63
CA LEU A 60 6.46 -2.95 -10.75
C LEU A 60 4.98 -2.67 -11.00
N PHE A 61 4.16 -3.70 -11.17
CA PHE A 61 2.79 -3.52 -11.68
C PHE A 61 1.91 -2.50 -10.93
N PHE A 62 2.03 -2.43 -9.60
CA PHE A 62 1.21 -1.53 -8.77
C PHE A 62 1.97 -0.35 -8.15
N SER A 63 3.26 -0.22 -8.46
CA SER A 63 4.13 0.76 -7.80
C SER A 63 4.90 1.56 -8.83
N ASN A 64 5.29 2.76 -8.44
CA ASN A 64 6.10 3.62 -9.29
C ASN A 64 7.47 2.98 -9.56
N VAL A 65 8.03 3.21 -10.74
CA VAL A 65 9.37 2.71 -11.13
C VAL A 65 10.46 3.09 -10.12
N LEU A 66 10.38 4.26 -9.49
CA LEU A 66 11.37 4.68 -8.49
C LEU A 66 11.33 3.78 -7.24
N TRP A 67 10.17 3.26 -6.84
CA TRP A 67 10.08 2.24 -5.80
C TRP A 67 10.79 0.96 -6.24
N GLY A 68 10.62 0.56 -7.50
CA GLY A 68 11.33 -0.55 -8.11
C GLY A 68 12.85 -0.41 -8.07
N TYR A 69 13.39 0.78 -8.30
CA TYR A 69 14.82 1.04 -8.12
C TYR A 69 15.25 0.93 -6.66
N ILE A 70 14.45 1.47 -5.72
CA ILE A 70 14.75 1.40 -4.28
C ILE A 70 14.83 -0.07 -3.81
N VAL A 71 13.82 -0.89 -4.12
CA VAL A 71 13.76 -2.28 -3.65
C VAL A 71 14.87 -3.16 -4.24
N ARG A 72 15.36 -2.81 -5.43
CA ARG A 72 16.46 -3.52 -6.11
C ARG A 72 17.84 -3.07 -5.63
N ALA A 73 17.97 -1.82 -5.17
CA ALA A 73 19.21 -1.32 -4.59
C ALA A 73 19.50 -1.95 -3.22
N ILE A 74 18.48 -2.48 -2.54
CA ILE A 74 18.63 -3.16 -1.26
C ILE A 74 19.07 -4.61 -1.53
N PRO A 75 20.24 -5.06 -1.02
CA PRO A 75 20.73 -6.41 -1.23
C PRO A 75 19.86 -7.42 -0.47
N SER A 76 19.91 -8.67 -0.91
CA SER A 76 19.30 -9.77 -0.13
C SER A 76 20.16 -10.09 1.09
N ILE A 77 19.54 -10.16 2.27
CA ILE A 77 20.22 -10.41 3.55
C ILE A 77 19.63 -11.65 4.19
N GLY A 78 20.45 -12.67 4.46
CA GLY A 78 19.99 -13.91 5.11
C GLY A 78 18.89 -14.64 4.33
N GLY A 79 18.91 -14.56 2.98
CA GLY A 79 17.86 -15.14 2.12
C GLY A 79 16.59 -14.29 1.99
N VAL A 80 16.49 -13.17 2.71
CA VAL A 80 15.38 -12.23 2.58
C VAL A 80 15.66 -11.28 1.41
N LEU A 81 14.76 -11.26 0.42
CA LEU A 81 14.88 -10.42 -0.76
C LEU A 81 14.78 -8.93 -0.41
N GLY A 82 15.46 -8.08 -1.19
CA GLY A 82 15.46 -6.63 -1.01
C GLY A 82 14.07 -5.99 -1.01
N TYR A 83 13.11 -6.60 -1.73
CA TYR A 83 11.71 -6.17 -1.73
C TYR A 83 11.08 -6.26 -0.34
N SER A 84 11.21 -7.40 0.34
CA SER A 84 10.68 -7.61 1.68
C SER A 84 11.36 -6.70 2.71
N ILE A 85 12.68 -6.50 2.58
CA ILE A 85 13.43 -5.57 3.44
C ILE A 85 12.92 -4.14 3.25
N ALA A 86 12.77 -3.68 2.01
CA ALA A 86 12.25 -2.36 1.70
C ALA A 86 10.83 -2.15 2.26
N THR A 87 9.94 -3.12 2.09
CA THR A 87 8.56 -3.06 2.59
C THR A 87 8.53 -3.01 4.12
N LEU A 88 9.32 -3.84 4.81
CA LEU A 88 9.42 -3.79 6.28
C LEU A 88 10.03 -2.47 6.79
N LEU A 89 11.03 -1.92 6.09
CA LEU A 89 11.56 -0.58 6.38
C LEU A 89 10.49 0.50 6.21
N ALA A 90 9.68 0.43 5.16
CA ALA A 90 8.57 1.36 4.94
C ALA A 90 7.50 1.25 6.05
N VAL A 91 7.15 0.03 6.49
CA VAL A 91 6.27 -0.19 7.65
C VAL A 91 6.89 0.41 8.92
N PHE A 92 8.17 0.14 9.20
CA PHE A 92 8.89 0.73 10.32
C PHE A 92 8.82 2.27 10.30
N LEU A 93 9.10 2.90 9.16
CA LEU A 93 9.04 4.35 9.00
C LEU A 93 7.64 4.91 9.24
N GLY A 94 6.60 4.22 8.75
CA GLY A 94 5.21 4.60 8.99
C GLY A 94 4.85 4.56 10.46
N VAL A 95 5.14 3.43 11.13
CA VAL A 95 4.84 3.22 12.57
C VAL A 95 5.62 4.20 13.45
N TRP A 96 6.93 4.34 13.20
CA TRP A 96 7.79 5.28 13.90
C TRP A 96 7.26 6.70 13.80
N SER A 97 6.92 7.13 12.58
CA SER A 97 6.42 8.47 12.34
C SER A 97 5.07 8.72 13.01
N ILE A 98 4.13 7.76 12.96
CA ILE A 98 2.85 7.86 13.65
C ILE A 98 3.05 8.00 15.16
N VAL A 99 3.83 7.11 15.78
CA VAL A 99 4.10 7.17 17.23
C VAL A 99 4.80 8.48 17.59
N TYR A 100 5.79 8.91 16.82
CA TYR A 100 6.48 10.17 17.02
C TYR A 100 5.52 11.37 16.97
N PHE A 101 4.66 11.45 15.96
CA PHE A 101 3.70 12.55 15.83
C PHE A 101 2.61 12.53 16.90
N LEU A 102 2.15 11.36 17.33
CA LEU A 102 1.22 11.24 18.47
C LEU A 102 1.86 11.74 19.76
N LEU A 103 3.10 11.33 20.05
CA LEU A 103 3.86 11.85 21.19
C LEU A 103 4.10 13.36 21.05
N TYR A 104 4.37 13.85 19.84
CA TYR A 104 4.54 15.28 19.57
C TYR A 104 3.26 16.07 19.90
N LEU A 105 2.09 15.52 19.58
CA LEU A 105 0.77 16.04 19.94
C LEU A 105 0.42 15.91 21.44
N ASN A 106 1.34 15.40 22.25
CA ASN A 106 1.18 15.13 23.68
C ASN A 106 0.11 14.07 23.98
N VAL A 107 -0.11 13.12 23.07
CA VAL A 107 -0.81 11.88 23.40
C VAL A 107 0.03 11.11 24.43
N GLY A 108 -0.61 10.57 25.47
CA GLY A 108 0.08 9.83 26.53
C GLY A 108 0.87 8.63 25.97
N TYR A 109 2.05 8.36 26.53
CA TYR A 109 2.98 7.33 26.03
C TYR A 109 2.32 5.97 25.84
N LEU A 110 1.58 5.50 26.85
CA LEU A 110 0.88 4.22 26.80
C LEU A 110 -0.10 4.17 25.61
N CYS A 111 -0.90 5.22 25.40
CA CYS A 111 -1.84 5.29 24.31
C CYS A 111 -1.13 5.30 22.94
N ALA A 112 -0.08 6.10 22.78
CA ALA A 112 0.71 6.16 21.55
C ALA A 112 1.35 4.79 21.22
N PHE A 113 1.91 4.09 22.20
CA PHE A 113 2.50 2.76 22.02
C PHE A 113 1.47 1.67 21.78
N LEU A 114 0.29 1.72 22.41
CA LEU A 114 -0.80 0.79 22.12
C LEU A 114 -1.34 0.97 20.70
N ILE A 115 -1.53 2.22 20.25
CA ILE A 115 -1.92 2.52 18.87
C ILE A 115 -0.83 2.02 17.91
N GLY A 116 0.43 2.36 18.17
CA GLY A 116 1.57 1.90 17.37
C GLY A 116 1.67 0.38 17.29
N SER A 117 1.37 -0.34 18.38
CA SER A 117 1.33 -1.80 18.40
C SER A 117 0.18 -2.33 17.56
N LEU A 118 -1.03 -1.83 17.78
CA LEU A 118 -2.24 -2.29 17.11
C LEU A 118 -2.14 -2.17 15.58
N ILE A 119 -1.65 -1.02 15.09
CA ILE A 119 -1.58 -0.76 13.64
C ILE A 119 -0.42 -1.47 12.95
N SER A 120 0.59 -1.94 13.70
CA SER A 120 1.83 -2.48 13.13
C SER A 120 1.87 -4.00 13.09
N ILE A 121 1.20 -4.70 14.01
CA ILE A 121 1.26 -6.17 14.11
C ILE A 121 0.93 -6.84 12.78
N ARG A 122 -0.22 -6.52 12.17
CA ARG A 122 -0.61 -7.14 10.89
C ARG A 122 0.37 -6.81 9.76
N PRO A 123 0.70 -5.55 9.44
CA PRO A 123 1.62 -5.26 8.33
C PRO A 123 3.07 -5.70 8.57
N ILE A 124 3.49 -5.98 9.80
CA ILE A 124 4.79 -6.60 10.08
C ILE A 124 4.74 -8.12 9.80
N LEU A 125 3.71 -8.81 10.28
CA LEU A 125 3.57 -10.26 10.10
C LEU A 125 3.10 -10.64 8.69
N PHE A 126 2.31 -9.77 8.08
CA PHE A 126 1.68 -9.91 6.78
C PHE A 126 1.96 -8.65 5.94
N PRO A 127 3.21 -8.40 5.53
CA PRO A 127 3.53 -7.24 4.74
C PRO A 127 2.74 -7.24 3.43
N GLN A 128 2.07 -6.12 3.19
CA GLN A 128 1.33 -5.84 1.97
C GLN A 128 1.58 -4.39 1.57
N PHE A 129 1.95 -4.16 0.32
CA PHE A 129 2.28 -2.84 -0.19
C PHE A 129 1.13 -1.82 -0.06
N THR A 130 -0.14 -2.25 -0.21
CA THR A 130 -1.32 -1.38 -0.02
C THR A 130 -1.41 -0.86 1.41
N ILE A 131 -1.36 -1.76 2.41
CA ILE A 131 -1.40 -1.37 3.83
C ILE A 131 -0.19 -0.49 4.19
N THR A 132 0.97 -0.80 3.62
CA THR A 132 2.21 -0.03 3.84
C THR A 132 2.10 1.40 3.31
N ALA A 133 1.62 1.57 2.07
CA ALA A 133 1.32 2.90 1.51
C ALA A 133 0.28 3.63 2.37
N GLY A 134 -0.71 2.89 2.88
CA GLY A 134 -1.73 3.44 3.76
C GLY A 134 -1.17 4.00 5.07
N LEU A 135 -0.33 3.22 5.76
CA LEU A 135 0.36 3.65 6.98
C LEU A 135 1.22 4.89 6.76
N LEU A 136 2.00 4.92 5.68
CA LEU A 136 2.82 6.08 5.33
C LEU A 136 1.96 7.32 5.01
N SER A 137 0.82 7.13 4.36
CA SER A 137 -0.14 8.20 4.06
C SER A 137 -0.75 8.79 5.34
N VAL A 138 -1.17 7.93 6.28
CA VAL A 138 -1.66 8.36 7.60
C VAL A 138 -0.55 9.10 8.36
N ALA A 139 0.67 8.56 8.37
CA ALA A 139 1.82 9.19 9.01
C ALA A 139 2.09 10.59 8.44
N SER A 140 2.08 10.71 7.10
CA SER A 140 2.25 11.98 6.39
C SER A 140 1.14 12.98 6.74
N LEU A 141 -0.11 12.54 6.79
CA LEU A 141 -1.26 13.39 7.10
C LEU A 141 -1.20 13.95 8.53
N ILE A 142 -0.89 13.11 9.51
CA ILE A 142 -0.66 13.56 10.90
C ILE A 142 0.56 14.49 10.93
N GLY A 143 1.61 14.16 10.20
CA GLY A 143 2.82 14.99 10.08
C GLY A 143 2.52 16.40 9.56
N PHE A 144 1.72 16.53 8.50
CA PHE A 144 1.28 17.82 7.98
C PHE A 144 0.41 18.58 8.98
N TYR A 145 -0.51 17.90 9.66
CA TYR A 145 -1.30 18.51 10.73
C TYR A 145 -0.40 19.12 11.83
N VAL A 146 0.58 18.34 12.33
CA VAL A 146 1.53 18.78 13.34
C VAL A 146 2.41 19.92 12.81
N CYS A 147 2.91 19.79 11.58
CA CYS A 147 3.74 20.79 10.93
C CYS A 147 3.04 22.14 10.83
N PHE A 148 1.81 22.19 10.30
CA PHE A 148 1.06 23.44 10.14
C PHE A 148 0.66 24.07 11.47
N LYS A 149 0.43 23.27 12.51
CA LYS A 149 0.14 23.76 13.86
C LYS A 149 1.37 24.38 14.56
N ASN A 150 2.56 23.86 14.30
CA ASN A 150 3.79 24.27 15.01
C ASN A 150 4.81 25.02 14.13
N GLU A 151 4.46 25.26 12.87
CA GLU A 151 5.28 25.92 11.87
C GLU A 151 6.72 25.36 11.71
N SER A 152 6.88 24.04 11.77
CA SER A 152 8.21 23.39 11.70
C SER A 152 8.59 22.93 10.29
N LYS A 153 9.65 23.52 9.73
CA LYS A 153 10.23 23.12 8.43
C LYS A 153 10.70 21.66 8.41
N VAL A 154 11.29 21.18 9.51
CA VAL A 154 11.79 19.80 9.58
C VAL A 154 10.63 18.82 9.47
N LEU A 155 9.52 19.08 10.17
CA LEU A 155 8.34 18.23 10.10
C LEU A 155 7.67 18.30 8.72
N LEU A 156 7.72 19.45 8.04
CA LEU A 156 7.25 19.57 6.66
C LEU A 156 8.03 18.61 5.75
N ILE A 157 9.36 18.64 5.80
CA ILE A 157 10.23 17.79 4.98
C ILE A 157 9.97 16.31 5.27
N VAL A 158 9.93 15.92 6.55
CA VAL A 158 9.63 14.52 6.93
C VAL A 158 8.25 14.10 6.42
N SER A 159 7.23 14.94 6.56
CA SER A 159 5.86 14.63 6.08
C SER A 159 5.82 14.46 4.56
N PHE A 160 6.61 15.24 3.83
CA PHE A 160 6.77 15.10 2.38
C PHE A 160 7.51 13.84 1.97
N ILE A 161 8.55 13.44 2.70
CA ILE A 161 9.25 12.18 2.43
C ILE A 161 8.28 11.01 2.62
N LEU A 162 7.48 11.01 3.68
CA LEU A 162 6.45 9.99 3.93
C LEU A 162 5.37 9.98 2.84
N LEU A 163 4.89 11.16 2.43
CA LEU A 163 3.94 11.32 1.32
C LEU A 163 4.50 10.72 0.03
N PHE A 164 5.75 11.07 -0.28
CA PHE A 164 6.43 10.65 -1.49
C PHE A 164 6.62 9.14 -1.50
N LEU A 165 7.08 8.54 -0.40
CA LEU A 165 7.20 7.10 -0.27
C LEU A 165 5.83 6.40 -0.42
N ALA A 166 4.77 6.92 0.19
CA ALA A 166 3.42 6.38 0.01
C ALA A 166 2.98 6.43 -1.46
N TYR A 167 3.21 7.56 -2.13
CA TYR A 167 2.90 7.72 -3.56
C TYR A 167 3.67 6.72 -4.43
N LEU A 168 4.96 6.51 -4.14
CA LEU A 168 5.79 5.57 -4.89
C LEU A 168 5.31 4.12 -4.73
N ILE A 169 4.85 3.74 -3.53
CA ILE A 169 4.38 2.37 -3.26
C ILE A 169 3.01 2.13 -3.88
N ARG A 170 2.02 3.00 -3.61
CA ARG A 170 0.66 2.89 -4.17
C ARG A 170 -0.09 4.23 -4.12
N LYS A 171 -0.19 4.91 -5.27
CA LYS A 171 -0.82 6.24 -5.37
C LYS A 171 -2.33 6.23 -5.09
N GLU A 172 -3.03 5.14 -5.44
CA GLU A 172 -4.48 5.01 -5.23
C GLU A 172 -4.81 5.04 -3.74
N GLU A 173 -4.01 4.34 -2.92
CA GLU A 173 -4.19 4.31 -1.47
C GLU A 173 -3.91 5.67 -0.83
N LEU A 174 -2.87 6.37 -1.32
CA LEU A 174 -2.59 7.73 -0.91
C LEU A 174 -3.77 8.67 -1.19
N ILE A 175 -4.30 8.63 -2.41
CA ILE A 175 -5.43 9.47 -2.84
C ILE A 175 -6.64 9.18 -1.96
N LEU A 176 -6.93 7.91 -1.67
CA LEU A 176 -8.04 7.51 -0.80
C LEU A 176 -7.91 8.12 0.59
N ILE A 177 -6.75 7.95 1.24
CA ILE A 177 -6.52 8.42 2.61
C ILE A 177 -6.50 9.94 2.68
N PHE A 178 -5.88 10.62 1.73
CA PHE A 178 -5.90 12.07 1.68
C PHE A 178 -7.29 12.61 1.35
N GLY A 179 -8.04 11.96 0.45
CA GLY A 179 -9.42 12.33 0.14
C GLY A 179 -10.30 12.37 1.39
N VAL A 180 -10.16 11.37 2.28
CA VAL A 180 -10.89 11.31 3.55
C VAL A 180 -10.29 12.22 4.62
N GLY A 181 -8.96 12.39 4.64
CA GLY A 181 -8.26 13.11 5.71
C GLY A 181 -8.00 14.59 5.46
N ILE A 182 -8.20 15.11 4.24
CA ILE A 182 -8.05 16.55 3.90
C ILE A 182 -8.79 17.48 4.89
N PRO A 183 -10.04 17.21 5.29
CA PRO A 183 -10.75 18.06 6.24
C PRO A 183 -10.00 18.30 7.56
N LEU A 184 -9.20 17.32 8.00
CA LEU A 184 -8.41 17.40 9.24
C LEU A 184 -7.24 18.39 9.13
N ILE A 185 -6.63 18.49 7.95
CA ILE A 185 -5.48 19.38 7.70
C ILE A 185 -5.89 20.73 7.11
N PHE A 186 -7.08 20.84 6.51
CA PHE A 186 -7.52 22.01 5.75
C PHE A 186 -7.49 23.31 6.57
N VAL A 187 -8.04 23.29 7.78
CA VAL A 187 -8.07 24.47 8.66
C VAL A 187 -6.66 24.89 9.08
N SER A 188 -5.83 23.93 9.47
CA SER A 188 -4.43 24.18 9.85
C SER A 188 -3.62 24.70 8.66
N PHE A 189 -3.86 24.14 7.47
CA PHE A 189 -3.22 24.56 6.23
C PHE A 189 -3.56 26.00 5.88
N ILE A 190 -4.84 26.40 5.90
CA ILE A 190 -5.27 27.78 5.58
C ILE A 190 -4.66 28.80 6.54
N ARG A 191 -4.55 28.46 7.82
CA ARG A 191 -3.96 29.35 8.83
C ARG A 191 -2.44 29.50 8.66
N CYS A 192 -1.75 28.47 8.20
CA CYS A 192 -0.29 28.47 8.06
C CYS A 192 0.19 29.01 6.70
N ARG A 193 0.12 30.34 6.50
CA ARG A 193 0.53 31.01 5.24
C ARG A 193 1.98 30.74 4.82
N LYS A 194 2.87 30.56 5.79
CA LYS A 194 4.32 30.41 5.59
C LYS A 194 4.69 29.17 4.74
N PHE A 195 3.96 28.07 4.90
CA PHE A 195 4.27 26.80 4.23
C PHE A 195 3.34 26.45 3.08
N GLN A 196 2.25 27.19 2.86
CA GLN A 196 1.32 26.95 1.75
C GLN A 196 2.02 26.94 0.39
N LYS A 197 2.75 28.01 0.05
CA LYS A 197 3.43 28.14 -1.24
C LYS A 197 4.46 27.03 -1.51
N PRO A 198 5.46 26.78 -0.63
CA PRO A 198 6.42 25.71 -0.88
C PRO A 198 5.77 24.33 -0.89
N PHE A 199 4.73 24.11 -0.07
CA PHE A 199 3.98 22.85 -0.08
C PHE A 199 3.31 22.61 -1.45
N LEU A 200 2.54 23.59 -1.93
CA LEU A 200 1.83 23.48 -3.22
C LEU A 200 2.80 23.37 -4.39
N LEU A 201 3.89 24.15 -4.39
CA LEU A 201 4.89 24.11 -5.44
C LEU A 201 5.61 22.76 -5.48
N LEU A 202 5.93 22.18 -4.32
CA LEU A 202 6.56 20.86 -4.26
C LEU A 202 5.62 19.77 -4.79
N LEU A 203 4.33 19.80 -4.43
CA LEU A 203 3.34 18.87 -5.00
C LEU A 203 3.18 19.02 -6.51
N LEU A 204 3.09 20.26 -6.99
CA LEU A 204 2.89 20.59 -8.40
C LEU A 204 4.07 20.17 -9.28
N ILE A 205 5.29 20.14 -8.73
CA ILE A 205 6.48 19.73 -9.46
C ILE A 205 6.73 18.22 -9.28
N ALA A 206 6.76 17.74 -8.03
CA ALA A 206 7.17 16.37 -7.73
C ALA A 206 6.24 15.34 -8.36
N ILE A 207 4.92 15.47 -8.19
CA ILE A 207 3.96 14.45 -8.66
C ILE A 207 4.01 14.32 -10.19
N PRO A 208 3.90 15.40 -10.99
CA PRO A 208 4.00 15.27 -12.45
C PRO A 208 5.35 14.77 -12.92
N SER A 209 6.46 15.19 -12.30
CA SER A 209 7.79 14.69 -12.66
C SER A 209 7.92 13.18 -12.44
N ILE A 210 7.44 12.66 -11.31
CA ILE A 210 7.47 11.23 -11.00
C ILE A 210 6.56 10.44 -11.95
N GLU A 211 5.33 10.92 -12.18
CA GLU A 211 4.37 10.26 -13.08
C GLU A 211 4.89 10.27 -14.53
N MET A 212 5.62 11.31 -14.93
CA MET A 212 6.28 11.36 -16.23
C MET A 212 7.40 10.32 -16.32
N ILE A 213 8.28 10.23 -15.32
CA ILE A 213 9.35 9.22 -15.24
C ILE A 213 8.75 7.80 -15.29
N ASP A 214 7.67 7.57 -14.55
CA ASP A 214 6.94 6.31 -14.55
C ASP A 214 6.44 5.96 -15.95
N ARG A 215 5.67 6.85 -16.58
CA ARG A 215 5.12 6.60 -17.92
C ARG A 215 6.19 6.31 -18.96
N PHE A 216 7.33 7.01 -18.91
CA PHE A 216 8.43 6.76 -19.84
C PHE A 216 9.06 5.38 -19.63
N SER A 217 9.25 4.95 -18.38
CA SER A 217 9.84 3.64 -18.10
C SER A 217 8.97 2.47 -18.59
N TYR A 218 7.64 2.66 -18.62
CA TYR A 218 6.67 1.62 -18.99
C TYR A 218 6.43 1.53 -20.52
N GLN A 219 7.12 2.34 -21.33
CA GLN A 219 7.09 2.23 -22.79
C GLN A 219 8.07 1.18 -23.35
N ASP A 220 8.88 0.55 -22.49
CA ASP A 220 9.84 -0.48 -22.91
C ASP A 220 9.15 -1.74 -23.49
N GLN A 221 9.80 -2.37 -24.47
CA GLN A 221 9.30 -3.60 -25.10
C GLN A 221 9.19 -4.74 -24.09
N ASN A 222 10.11 -4.83 -23.13
CA ASN A 222 10.06 -5.86 -22.08
C ASN A 222 8.79 -5.70 -21.21
N TRP A 223 8.36 -4.47 -20.96
CA TRP A 223 7.15 -4.21 -20.20
C TRP A 223 5.88 -4.61 -20.96
N THR A 224 5.92 -4.55 -22.30
CA THR A 224 4.79 -5.00 -23.13
C THR A 224 4.48 -6.48 -22.92
N TYR A 225 5.51 -7.33 -22.83
CA TYR A 225 5.33 -8.75 -22.50
C TYR A 225 4.67 -8.94 -21.13
N ILE A 226 5.16 -8.27 -20.09
CA ILE A 226 4.60 -8.36 -18.73
C ILE A 226 3.15 -7.89 -18.70
N LYS A 227 2.85 -6.80 -19.40
CA LYS A 227 1.48 -6.27 -19.51
C LYS A 227 0.55 -7.28 -20.17
N ASP A 228 0.98 -7.94 -21.24
CA ASP A 228 0.18 -8.95 -21.91
C ASP A 228 0.05 -10.23 -21.06
N PHE A 229 1.12 -10.63 -20.37
CA PHE A 229 1.10 -11.72 -19.40
C PHE A 229 0.04 -11.47 -18.33
N LEU A 230 0.05 -10.28 -17.72
CA LEU A 230 -0.93 -9.90 -16.69
C LEU A 230 -2.37 -9.84 -17.21
N LYS A 231 -2.59 -9.38 -18.45
CA LYS A 231 -3.92 -9.47 -19.08
C LYS A 231 -4.41 -10.90 -19.25
N GLY A 232 -3.49 -11.84 -19.51
CA GLY A 232 -3.79 -13.26 -19.64
C GLY A 232 -4.07 -13.93 -18.30
N ILE A 233 -3.26 -13.67 -17.27
CA ILE A 233 -3.39 -14.35 -15.98
C ILE A 233 -4.42 -13.71 -15.04
N GLY A 234 -4.55 -12.38 -15.04
CA GLY A 234 -5.40 -11.66 -14.08
C GLY A 234 -6.86 -12.14 -14.06
N PRO A 235 -7.51 -12.38 -15.21
CA PRO A 235 -8.87 -12.92 -15.21
C PRO A 235 -8.98 -14.33 -14.62
N ILE A 236 -7.94 -15.15 -14.75
CA ILE A 236 -7.88 -16.51 -14.23
C ILE A 236 -7.71 -16.48 -12.72
N VAL A 237 -6.73 -15.70 -12.24
CA VAL A 237 -6.31 -15.62 -10.84
C VAL A 237 -7.27 -14.79 -9.99
N ASP A 238 -7.69 -13.62 -10.47
CA ASP A 238 -8.39 -12.62 -9.65
C ASP A 238 -9.90 -12.58 -9.91
N SER A 239 -10.32 -12.96 -11.13
CA SER A 239 -11.72 -12.83 -11.57
C SER A 239 -12.48 -14.16 -11.63
N GLY A 240 -11.91 -15.23 -11.06
CA GLY A 240 -12.55 -16.54 -10.98
C GLY A 240 -12.84 -17.21 -12.33
N LYS A 241 -12.29 -16.68 -13.44
CA LYS A 241 -12.49 -17.29 -14.76
C LYS A 241 -11.78 -18.62 -14.90
N GLY A 242 -10.79 -18.92 -14.06
CA GLY A 242 -10.18 -20.25 -14.04
C GLY A 242 -11.19 -21.34 -13.68
N ALA A 243 -12.09 -21.10 -12.71
CA ALA A 243 -13.18 -22.01 -12.38
C ALA A 243 -14.19 -22.20 -13.53
N VAL A 244 -14.38 -21.17 -14.37
CA VAL A 244 -15.21 -21.27 -15.59
C VAL A 244 -14.50 -22.11 -16.64
N LEU A 245 -13.23 -21.81 -16.93
CA LEU A 245 -12.39 -22.54 -17.89
C LEU A 245 -12.32 -24.04 -17.59
N LYS A 246 -12.19 -24.42 -16.30
CA LYS A 246 -12.14 -25.82 -15.88
C LYS A 246 -13.41 -26.61 -16.22
N LYS A 247 -14.56 -25.94 -16.44
CA LYS A 247 -15.81 -26.57 -16.89
C LYS A 247 -15.90 -26.68 -18.41
N GLU A 248 -15.17 -25.84 -19.14
CA GLU A 248 -15.17 -25.78 -20.61
C GLU A 248 -14.12 -26.73 -21.21
N SER A 249 -14.29 -28.04 -20.99
CA SER A 249 -13.31 -29.07 -21.38
C SER A 249 -12.97 -29.10 -22.87
N GLN A 250 -13.89 -28.72 -23.76
CA GLN A 250 -13.66 -28.63 -25.20
C GLN A 250 -12.75 -27.44 -25.55
N LEU A 251 -12.96 -26.29 -24.91
CA LEU A 251 -12.13 -25.09 -25.12
C LEU A 251 -10.69 -25.32 -24.64
N LEU A 252 -10.53 -25.98 -23.49
CA LEU A 252 -9.20 -26.34 -23.00
C LEU A 252 -8.45 -27.24 -24.01
N LYS A 253 -9.12 -28.26 -24.57
CA LYS A 253 -8.52 -29.12 -25.59
C LYS A 253 -8.13 -28.37 -26.87
N GLU A 254 -8.97 -27.43 -27.32
CA GLU A 254 -8.68 -26.60 -28.51
C GLU A 254 -7.39 -25.79 -28.34
N PHE A 255 -7.18 -25.21 -27.16
CA PHE A 255 -5.99 -24.43 -26.85
C PHE A 255 -4.82 -25.24 -26.29
N GLN A 256 -4.94 -26.59 -26.22
CA GLN A 256 -3.95 -27.51 -25.67
C GLN A 256 -3.66 -27.28 -24.18
N PHE A 257 -4.69 -26.90 -23.41
CA PHE A 257 -4.63 -26.82 -21.95
C PHE A 257 -5.31 -28.02 -21.31
N SER A 258 -4.83 -28.39 -20.13
CA SER A 258 -5.48 -29.29 -19.20
C SER A 258 -6.11 -28.50 -18.03
N VAL A 259 -6.99 -29.17 -17.28
CA VAL A 259 -7.52 -28.63 -16.02
C VAL A 259 -6.41 -28.37 -14.99
N ASN A 260 -5.35 -29.19 -15.04
CA ASN A 260 -4.19 -29.03 -14.18
C ASN A 260 -3.44 -27.73 -14.52
N ASP A 261 -3.27 -27.41 -15.80
CA ASP A 261 -2.56 -26.19 -16.23
C ASP A 261 -3.27 -24.93 -15.73
N ILE A 262 -4.61 -24.89 -15.82
CA ILE A 262 -5.40 -23.78 -15.24
C ILE A 262 -5.23 -23.73 -13.73
N SER A 263 -5.15 -24.89 -13.06
CA SER A 263 -4.92 -24.94 -11.60
C SER A 263 -3.52 -24.44 -11.23
N LEU A 264 -2.50 -24.71 -12.05
CA LEU A 264 -1.16 -24.18 -11.85
C LEU A 264 -1.16 -22.66 -11.98
N VAL A 265 -1.78 -22.11 -13.03
CA VAL A 265 -1.88 -20.65 -13.22
C VAL A 265 -2.66 -19.98 -12.10
N GLU A 266 -3.82 -20.53 -11.67
CA GLU A 266 -4.59 -20.02 -10.53
C GLU A 266 -3.78 -19.99 -9.23
N ASN A 267 -2.90 -20.97 -9.02
CA ASN A 267 -2.04 -21.06 -7.84
C ASN A 267 -0.66 -20.41 -8.05
N TRP A 268 -0.54 -19.48 -9.00
CA TRP A 268 0.67 -18.69 -9.24
C TRP A 268 1.91 -19.50 -9.62
N PHE A 269 1.71 -20.67 -10.24
CA PHE A 269 2.80 -21.49 -10.76
C PHE A 269 3.06 -21.18 -12.23
N PHE A 270 4.18 -20.49 -12.49
CA PHE A 270 4.52 -19.95 -13.81
C PHE A 270 5.79 -20.56 -14.41
N GLY A 271 6.22 -21.73 -13.91
CA GLY A 271 7.46 -22.36 -14.34
C GLY A 271 7.42 -22.95 -15.75
N ASP A 272 6.23 -23.22 -16.29
CA ASP A 272 6.06 -23.71 -17.65
C ASP A 272 5.65 -22.55 -18.59
N PRO A 273 6.50 -22.17 -19.56
CA PRO A 273 6.23 -21.07 -20.48
C PRO A 273 5.05 -21.33 -21.41
N GLU A 274 4.66 -22.59 -21.65
CA GLU A 274 3.56 -22.91 -22.56
C GLU A 274 2.19 -22.57 -21.97
N ILE A 275 2.02 -22.83 -20.67
CA ILE A 275 0.74 -22.59 -19.96
C ILE A 275 0.57 -21.12 -19.57
N VAL A 276 1.65 -20.34 -19.55
CA VAL A 276 1.60 -18.90 -19.26
C VAL A 276 1.79 -18.00 -20.47
N ALA A 277 1.79 -18.57 -21.68
CA ALA A 277 1.96 -17.83 -22.91
C ALA A 277 0.84 -16.76 -23.07
N PRO A 278 1.17 -15.45 -23.02
CA PRO A 278 0.16 -14.39 -22.92
C PRO A 278 -0.91 -14.43 -24.02
N ARG A 279 -0.47 -14.66 -25.26
CA ARG A 279 -1.36 -14.72 -26.43
C ARG A 279 -2.30 -15.93 -26.37
N LYS A 280 -1.82 -17.10 -25.92
CA LYS A 280 -2.67 -18.28 -25.77
C LYS A 280 -3.75 -18.04 -24.71
N LEU A 281 -3.36 -17.51 -23.55
CA LEU A 281 -4.29 -17.19 -22.46
C LEU A 281 -5.34 -16.15 -22.87
N ILE A 282 -4.91 -15.05 -23.51
CA ILE A 282 -5.83 -13.99 -23.96
C ILE A 282 -6.84 -14.55 -24.99
N ASN A 283 -6.37 -15.32 -25.98
CA ASN A 283 -7.24 -15.89 -27.00
C ASN A 283 -8.23 -16.89 -26.39
N MET A 284 -7.77 -17.77 -25.51
CA MET A 284 -8.63 -18.72 -24.79
C MET A 284 -9.68 -17.99 -23.95
N LEU A 285 -9.30 -16.94 -23.21
CA LEU A 285 -10.22 -16.13 -22.41
C LEU A 285 -11.24 -15.36 -23.25
N SER A 286 -10.88 -14.96 -24.48
CA SER A 286 -11.79 -14.27 -25.40
C SER A 286 -12.89 -15.17 -25.96
N ALA A 287 -12.63 -16.49 -26.01
CA ALA A 287 -13.59 -17.49 -26.48
C ALA A 287 -14.63 -17.86 -25.41
N ILE A 288 -14.41 -17.50 -24.14
CA ILE A 288 -15.42 -17.67 -23.09
C ILE A 288 -16.56 -16.68 -23.34
N ARG A 289 -17.79 -17.20 -23.45
CA ARG A 289 -18.99 -16.38 -23.53
C ARG A 289 -19.07 -15.47 -22.30
N GLN A 290 -19.19 -14.15 -22.50
CA GLN A 290 -19.30 -13.20 -21.39
C GLN A 290 -20.54 -13.49 -20.55
N ASP A 291 -20.33 -14.05 -19.36
CA ASP A 291 -21.36 -14.13 -18.33
C ASP A 291 -21.22 -12.93 -17.38
N ASN A 292 -21.93 -11.85 -17.69
CA ASN A 292 -21.97 -10.64 -16.86
C ASN A 292 -22.69 -10.86 -15.51
N SER A 293 -23.28 -12.04 -15.27
CA SER A 293 -23.99 -12.30 -14.00
C SER A 293 -23.05 -12.39 -12.79
N LEU A 294 -21.79 -12.80 -13.00
CA LEU A 294 -20.79 -12.96 -11.95
C LEU A 294 -20.36 -11.62 -11.31
N SER A 295 -20.13 -10.58 -12.11
CA SER A 295 -19.68 -9.27 -11.60
C SER A 295 -20.79 -8.56 -10.80
N ILE A 296 -22.05 -8.66 -11.25
CA ILE A 296 -23.21 -8.11 -10.54
C ILE A 296 -23.40 -8.84 -9.20
N LYS A 297 -23.28 -10.17 -9.22
CA LYS A 297 -23.41 -10.99 -8.01
C LYS A 297 -22.35 -10.62 -6.98
N TRP A 298 -21.09 -10.44 -7.39
CA TRP A 298 -20.02 -10.00 -6.50
C TRP A 298 -20.23 -8.59 -5.95
N GLY A 299 -20.70 -7.64 -6.77
CA GLY A 299 -21.06 -6.31 -6.29
C GLY A 299 -22.15 -6.34 -5.21
N LEU A 300 -23.20 -7.16 -5.44
CA LEU A 300 -24.28 -7.35 -4.47
C LEU A 300 -23.81 -8.08 -3.20
N ASP A 301 -22.95 -9.08 -3.33
CA ASP A 301 -22.40 -9.82 -2.20
C ASP A 301 -21.43 -8.97 -1.38
N ALA A 302 -20.65 -8.07 -2.01
CA ALA A 302 -19.83 -7.07 -1.31
C ALA A 302 -20.71 -6.09 -0.50
N LEU A 303 -21.79 -5.58 -1.10
CA LEU A 303 -22.76 -4.73 -0.40
C LEU A 303 -23.47 -5.45 0.75
N ARG A 304 -23.77 -6.75 0.59
CA ARG A 304 -24.29 -7.60 1.68
C ARG A 304 -23.23 -7.87 2.75
N GLY A 305 -21.97 -7.97 2.37
CA GLY A 305 -20.81 -8.10 3.26
C GLY A 305 -20.64 -6.88 4.17
N LEU A 306 -20.95 -5.66 3.69
CA LEU A 306 -20.95 -4.45 4.51
C LEU A 306 -21.92 -4.55 5.70
N LYS A 307 -23.07 -5.23 5.55
CA LYS A 307 -23.99 -5.50 6.67
C LYS A 307 -23.40 -6.43 7.75
N LYS A 308 -22.37 -7.21 7.43
CA LYS A 308 -21.68 -8.11 8.38
C LYS A 308 -20.50 -7.44 9.10
N MET A 309 -20.05 -6.25 8.69
CA MET A 309 -19.02 -5.47 9.41
C MET A 309 -19.55 -4.78 10.69
N ASN A 310 -20.64 -5.29 11.26
CA ASN A 310 -21.55 -4.58 12.16
C ASN A 310 -21.07 -4.34 13.61
N PRO A 311 -20.07 -5.03 14.19
CA PRO A 311 -19.59 -4.64 15.53
C PRO A 311 -18.44 -3.65 15.48
N LEU A 312 -17.48 -3.78 14.55
CA LEU A 312 -16.30 -2.91 14.51
C LEU A 312 -16.56 -1.56 13.82
N PHE A 313 -17.41 -1.54 12.79
CA PHE A 313 -17.89 -0.28 12.22
C PHE A 313 -18.85 0.43 13.18
N GLY A 314 -19.74 -0.31 13.84
CA GLY A 314 -20.58 0.22 14.91
C GLY A 314 -19.75 0.78 16.07
N LEU A 315 -18.72 0.05 16.52
CA LEU A 315 -17.80 0.49 17.56
C LEU A 315 -16.94 1.67 17.10
N SER A 316 -16.47 1.72 15.86
CA SER A 316 -15.70 2.87 15.36
C SER A 316 -16.57 4.13 15.21
N VAL A 317 -17.83 3.98 14.80
CA VAL A 317 -18.82 5.07 14.77
C VAL A 317 -19.19 5.51 16.20
N ILE A 318 -19.41 4.58 17.12
CA ILE A 318 -19.68 4.89 18.53
C ILE A 318 -18.46 5.57 19.17
N LEU A 319 -17.24 5.06 18.97
CA LEU A 319 -16.02 5.68 19.45
C LEU A 319 -15.80 7.04 18.79
N PHE A 320 -16.14 7.20 17.51
CA PHE A 320 -16.14 8.49 16.82
C PHE A 320 -17.09 9.50 17.48
N PHE A 321 -18.31 9.09 17.85
CA PHE A 321 -19.28 9.94 18.55
C PHE A 321 -18.94 10.16 20.04
N VAL A 322 -18.33 9.19 20.71
CA VAL A 322 -17.97 9.25 22.14
C VAL A 322 -16.71 10.10 22.35
N PHE A 323 -15.76 10.12 21.41
CA PHE A 323 -14.46 10.72 21.64
C PHE A 323 -14.20 12.10 21.01
N LEU A 324 -15.06 12.69 20.15
CA LEU A 324 -14.78 14.04 19.60
C LEU A 324 -15.98 15.01 19.52
N ASN A 325 -15.89 16.02 20.39
CA ASN A 325 -16.09 17.47 20.17
C ASN A 325 -17.06 17.87 19.04
N ILE A 326 -18.19 18.49 19.43
CA ILE A 326 -19.33 18.92 18.61
C ILE A 326 -18.96 19.61 17.29
N ARG A 327 -17.79 20.25 17.22
CA ARG A 327 -17.26 20.91 16.01
C ARG A 327 -16.93 19.93 14.88
N LEU A 328 -16.47 18.72 15.18
CA LEU A 328 -16.19 17.69 14.16
C LEU A 328 -17.47 17.02 13.67
N SER A 329 -18.48 16.86 14.54
CA SER A 329 -19.82 16.40 14.15
C SER A 329 -20.50 17.37 13.20
N ILE A 330 -20.37 18.68 13.44
CA ILE A 330 -20.90 19.72 12.53
C ILE A 330 -20.17 19.69 11.18
N MET A 331 -18.84 19.52 11.16
CA MET A 331 -18.10 19.41 9.89
C MET A 331 -18.50 18.17 9.08
N TRP A 332 -18.76 17.04 9.74
CA TRP A 332 -19.22 15.82 9.06
C TRP A 332 -20.65 15.94 8.54
N ALA A 333 -21.55 16.56 9.31
CA ALA A 333 -22.93 16.83 8.89
C ALA A 333 -23.03 17.83 7.72
N MET A 334 -21.97 18.59 7.43
CA MET A 334 -21.89 19.45 6.24
C MET A 334 -21.31 18.73 5.01
N LEU A 335 -20.77 17.52 5.16
CA LEU A 335 -20.12 16.74 4.10
C LEU A 335 -20.95 15.55 3.60
N VAL A 336 -22.05 15.20 4.29
CA VAL A 336 -23.05 14.20 3.89
C VAL A 336 -24.29 14.91 3.40
#